data_AF-A0A6G0VLJ3-F1
#
_entry.id   AF-A0A6G0VLJ3-F1
#
_cell.length_a   1.000
_cell.length_b   1.000
_cell.length_c   1.000
_cell.angle_alpha   90.00
_cell.angle_beta   90.00
_cell.angle_gamma   90.00
#
_symmetry.space_group_name_H-M   'P 1'
#
loop_
_entity.id
_entity.type
_entity.pdbx_description
1 polymer ?
#
loop_
_entity_poly.entity_id
_entity_poly.type
_entity_poly.pdbx_seq_one_letter_code
_entity_poly.pdbx_strand_id
1 'polypeptide(L)'
;MNDTKGSVVADDIDPRTRSLNAPSPVQQFGPCGRIMKTSALITTIQDPASQRLTWYKNPLSVLVIKKVRDMSVLPPFIELVRWLIQEKSMIVFVEHSVMEDPMLSSNLGFMEVRDKLNSFQDGKDDLTDKIDFIICLGGDGTLLYASLLFQQSVPPVLAFHLGSLGFLTPFKFDNFQQQVTNVLEGHAALTLRSRLRCIIDRQNEDKEKPETNLLVLNEVVIDRGPSPYLSNIDLFLDGKYITSVQ
;
A
#
# COMPACT_ATOMS: atom_id res chain seq x y z
N MET A 1 -58.95 17.61 -28.15
CA MET A 1 -58.58 17.41 -26.74
C MET A 1 -58.76 15.93 -26.46
N ASN A 2 -57.68 15.17 -26.51
CA ASN A 2 -57.54 13.82 -25.96
C ASN A 2 -56.07 13.42 -26.14
N ASP A 3 -55.33 13.54 -25.04
CA ASP A 3 -53.99 13.03 -24.86
C ASP A 3 -54.01 11.50 -24.95
N THR A 4 -53.07 10.93 -25.73
CA THR A 4 -52.75 9.51 -25.60
C THR A 4 -51.23 9.39 -25.50
N LYS A 5 -50.78 9.04 -24.29
CA LYS A 5 -49.38 8.85 -23.90
C LYS A 5 -48.72 7.78 -24.77
N GLY A 6 -47.61 8.14 -25.41
CA GLY A 6 -46.66 7.17 -25.97
C GLY A 6 -45.96 6.41 -24.86
N SER A 7 -46.12 5.09 -24.87
CA SER A 7 -45.37 4.15 -24.05
C SER A 7 -43.92 4.10 -24.57
N VAL A 8 -42.96 4.48 -23.72
CA VAL A 8 -41.53 4.30 -23.99
C VAL A 8 -41.18 2.90 -23.51
N VAL A 9 -40.85 2.02 -24.45
CA VAL A 9 -40.29 0.70 -24.19
C VAL A 9 -38.90 0.91 -23.60
N ALA A 10 -38.73 0.57 -22.32
CA ALA A 10 -37.42 0.54 -21.68
C ALA A 10 -36.70 -0.74 -22.13
N ASP A 11 -35.55 -0.58 -22.80
CA ASP A 11 -34.65 -1.68 -23.09
C ASP A 11 -34.19 -2.32 -21.78
N ASP A 12 -34.50 -3.60 -21.67
CA ASP A 12 -34.20 -4.48 -20.54
C ASP A 12 -32.71 -4.84 -20.58
N ILE A 13 -31.88 -4.02 -19.92
CA ILE A 13 -30.43 -4.26 -19.80
C ILE A 13 -30.18 -5.00 -18.48
N ASP A 14 -29.73 -6.26 -18.63
CA ASP A 14 -29.36 -7.22 -17.59
C ASP A 14 -28.54 -6.57 -16.44
N PRO A 15 -29.00 -6.64 -15.17
CA PRO A 15 -28.33 -6.02 -14.03
C PRO A 15 -27.02 -6.73 -13.60
N ARG A 16 -26.60 -7.81 -14.28
CA ARG A 16 -25.50 -8.69 -13.83
C ARG A 16 -24.07 -8.21 -14.11
N THR A 17 -23.85 -7.06 -14.75
CA THR A 17 -22.49 -6.62 -15.14
C THR A 17 -22.01 -5.31 -14.53
N ARG A 18 -22.75 -4.71 -13.59
CA ARG A 18 -22.20 -3.58 -12.80
C ARG A 18 -21.28 -4.10 -11.71
N SER A 19 -19.98 -4.10 -11.97
CA SER A 19 -18.99 -4.06 -10.89
C SER A 19 -19.26 -2.81 -10.03
N LEU A 20 -19.67 -3.03 -8.79
CA LEU A 20 -20.03 -1.98 -7.81
C LEU A 20 -18.81 -1.25 -7.22
N ASN A 21 -17.59 -1.68 -7.55
CA ASN A 21 -16.35 -1.16 -6.97
C ASN A 21 -15.54 -0.39 -8.02
N ALA A 22 -16.06 0.76 -8.45
CA ALA A 22 -15.21 1.74 -9.13
C ALA A 22 -14.26 2.36 -8.08
N PRO A 23 -12.95 2.51 -8.35
CA PRO A 23 -12.10 3.33 -7.50
C PRO A 23 -12.66 4.76 -7.46
N SER A 24 -12.69 5.35 -6.26
CA SER A 24 -13.10 6.75 -6.06
C SER A 24 -12.34 7.68 -7.03
N PRO A 25 -13.02 8.64 -7.70
CA PRO A 25 -12.42 9.52 -8.72
C PRO A 25 -11.37 10.51 -8.19
N VAL A 26 -10.97 10.37 -6.92
CA VAL A 26 -9.96 11.19 -6.25
C VAL A 26 -9.00 10.28 -5.49
N GLN A 27 -8.11 9.58 -6.22
CA GLN A 27 -6.97 8.89 -5.63
C GLN A 27 -5.73 9.78 -5.74
N GLN A 28 -5.35 10.42 -4.63
CA GLN A 28 -4.01 10.99 -4.41
C GLN A 28 -3.11 9.89 -3.83
N PHE A 29 -1.82 9.88 -4.21
CA PHE A 29 -0.78 8.95 -3.72
C PHE A 29 0.30 9.75 -3.01
N GLY A 30 0.31 9.74 -1.68
CA GLY A 30 1.15 10.64 -0.88
C GLY A 30 0.93 12.12 -1.25
N PRO A 31 1.89 13.00 -0.92
CA PRO A 31 1.76 14.43 -1.20
C PRO A 31 1.96 14.78 -2.69
N CYS A 32 2.61 13.90 -3.46
CA CYS A 32 3.14 14.23 -4.79
C CYS A 32 2.60 13.37 -5.96
N GLY A 33 1.76 12.35 -5.73
CA GLY A 33 1.26 11.45 -6.77
C GLY A 33 -0.26 11.50 -7.00
N ARG A 34 -0.73 11.20 -8.22
CA ARG A 34 -2.16 11.05 -8.59
C ARG A 34 -2.30 10.32 -9.94
N ILE A 35 -3.46 9.70 -10.17
CA ILE A 35 -3.89 9.17 -11.48
C ILE A 35 -4.36 10.33 -12.41
N MET A 36 -4.08 10.24 -13.72
CA MET A 36 -4.62 11.15 -14.74
C MET A 36 -6.16 11.13 -14.74
N LYS A 37 -6.79 12.32 -14.79
CA LYS A 37 -8.26 12.43 -14.88
C LYS A 37 -8.74 12.24 -16.32
N THR A 38 -9.78 11.41 -16.49
CA THR A 38 -10.62 11.38 -17.71
C THR A 38 -11.98 12.03 -17.40
N SER A 39 -12.56 12.75 -18.36
CA SER A 39 -13.76 13.59 -18.20
C SER A 39 -14.97 12.83 -17.65
N ALA A 40 -15.65 13.45 -16.69
CA ALA A 40 -16.76 12.90 -15.92
C ALA A 40 -18.05 12.83 -16.75
N LEU A 41 -18.55 11.61 -16.97
CA LEU A 41 -19.95 11.22 -17.26
C LEU A 41 -20.06 9.72 -17.60
N ILE A 42 -18.92 9.07 -17.84
CA ILE A 42 -18.79 7.62 -18.00
C ILE A 42 -17.94 7.12 -16.83
N THR A 43 -18.35 6.07 -16.12
CA THR A 43 -17.45 5.32 -15.23
C THR A 43 -16.39 4.64 -16.09
N THR A 44 -15.38 5.39 -16.52
CA THR A 44 -14.22 4.84 -17.22
C THR A 44 -13.38 4.14 -16.17
N ILE A 45 -13.54 2.82 -16.04
CA ILE A 45 -12.55 1.99 -15.37
C ILE A 45 -11.28 2.13 -16.20
N GLN A 46 -10.30 2.89 -15.69
CA GLN A 46 -8.98 2.98 -16.31
C GLN A 46 -8.42 1.57 -16.42
N ASP A 47 -7.98 1.16 -17.61
CA ASP A 47 -7.35 -0.15 -17.78
C ASP A 47 -6.16 -0.25 -16.81
N PRO A 48 -6.18 -1.17 -15.83
CA PRO A 48 -5.12 -1.31 -14.84
C PRO A 48 -3.74 -1.53 -15.48
N ALA A 49 -3.68 -2.12 -16.68
CA ALA A 49 -2.42 -2.35 -17.39
C ALA A 49 -1.85 -1.09 -18.06
N SER A 50 -2.68 -0.06 -18.25
CA SER A 50 -2.30 1.18 -18.95
C SER A 50 -1.76 2.28 -18.02
N GLN A 51 -1.79 2.05 -16.71
CA GLN A 51 -1.45 3.08 -15.75
C GLN A 51 0.05 3.34 -15.67
N ARG A 52 0.42 4.62 -15.69
CA ARG A 52 1.79 5.09 -15.54
C ARG A 52 1.90 6.05 -14.38
N LEU A 53 3.02 5.95 -13.68
CA LEU A 53 3.37 6.86 -12.61
C LEU A 53 3.75 8.22 -13.19
N THR A 54 3.12 9.28 -12.70
CA THR A 54 3.50 10.67 -13.04
C THR A 54 3.69 11.47 -11.77
N TRP A 55 4.85 12.14 -11.65
CA TRP A 55 5.18 13.02 -10.54
C TRP A 55 4.76 14.46 -10.86
N TYR A 56 3.99 15.10 -9.98
CA TYR A 56 3.72 16.55 -10.11
C TYR A 56 4.91 17.40 -9.69
N LYS A 57 5.73 16.86 -8.79
CA LYS A 57 6.97 17.43 -8.27
C LYS A 57 7.97 16.29 -8.15
N ASN A 58 9.23 16.58 -8.36
CA ASN A 58 10.28 15.59 -8.18
C ASN A 58 10.22 15.04 -6.75
N PRO A 59 10.16 13.71 -6.55
CA PRO A 59 10.15 13.12 -5.23
C PRO A 59 11.48 13.39 -4.53
N LEU A 60 11.44 13.83 -3.28
CA LEU A 60 12.61 14.19 -2.47
C LEU A 60 12.78 13.27 -1.25
N SER A 61 11.70 12.62 -0.83
CA SER A 61 11.65 11.79 0.37
C SER A 61 11.32 10.34 0.03
N VAL A 62 12.03 9.41 0.67
CA VAL A 62 11.85 7.98 0.45
C VAL A 62 11.82 7.24 1.76
N LEU A 63 10.83 6.37 1.94
CA LEU A 63 10.81 5.39 3.03
C LEU A 63 11.45 4.09 2.56
N VAL A 64 12.48 3.63 3.25
CA VAL A 64 13.12 2.34 2.96
C VAL A 64 12.73 1.32 4.03
N ILE A 65 12.01 0.27 3.62
CA ILE A 65 11.59 -0.84 4.47
C ILE A 65 12.44 -2.06 4.13
N LYS A 66 13.10 -2.65 5.13
CA LYS A 66 13.84 -3.91 4.97
C LYS A 66 13.17 -5.06 5.69
N LYS A 67 13.36 -6.28 5.20
CA LYS A 67 13.02 -7.49 5.95
C LYS A 67 13.78 -7.53 7.28
N VAL A 68 13.05 -7.72 8.36
CA VAL A 68 13.57 -7.74 9.72
C VAL A 68 14.33 -9.05 9.98
N ARG A 69 15.43 -8.98 10.74
CA ARG A 69 16.26 -10.14 11.14
C ARG A 69 16.79 -10.99 9.98
N ASP A 70 16.94 -10.42 8.78
CA ASP A 70 17.53 -11.10 7.63
C ASP A 70 18.90 -10.47 7.27
N MET A 71 19.97 -11.23 7.50
CA MET A 71 21.34 -10.77 7.24
C MET A 71 21.63 -10.56 5.75
N SER A 72 20.94 -11.30 4.87
CA SER A 72 21.15 -11.19 3.42
C SER A 72 20.72 -9.83 2.87
N VAL A 73 19.83 -9.14 3.58
CA VAL A 73 19.30 -7.83 3.18
C VAL A 73 20.20 -6.68 3.61
N LEU A 74 21.10 -6.87 4.57
CA LEU A 74 21.91 -5.78 5.13
C LEU A 74 22.84 -5.12 4.09
N PRO A 75 23.63 -5.87 3.28
CA PRO A 75 24.48 -5.24 2.28
C PRO A 75 23.69 -4.46 1.22
N PRO A 76 22.63 -5.03 0.59
CA PRO A 76 21.73 -4.30 -0.32
C PRO A 76 21.10 -3.06 0.32
N PHE A 77 20.69 -3.15 1.58
CA PHE A 77 20.11 -2.02 2.30
C PHE A 77 21.10 -0.87 2.46
N ILE A 78 22.34 -1.16 2.87
CA ILE A 78 23.38 -0.13 3.03
C ILE A 78 23.73 0.49 1.67
N GLU A 79 23.89 -0.34 0.64
CA GLU A 79 24.18 0.12 -0.72
C GLU A 79 23.09 1.07 -1.25
N LEU A 80 21.82 0.67 -1.09
CA LEU A 80 20.67 1.48 -1.49
C LEU A 80 20.63 2.82 -0.74
N VAL A 81 20.69 2.77 0.59
CA VAL A 81 20.61 3.98 1.43
C VAL A 81 21.73 4.95 1.11
N ARG A 82 22.96 4.43 0.96
CA ARG A 82 24.13 5.23 0.60
C ARG A 82 23.94 5.91 -0.74
N TRP A 83 23.49 5.17 -1.75
CA TRP A 83 23.25 5.71 -3.08
C TRP A 83 22.14 6.78 -3.08
N LEU A 84 21.04 6.56 -2.36
CA LEU A 84 19.94 7.53 -2.24
C LEU A 84 20.39 8.85 -1.62
N ILE A 85 21.23 8.79 -0.58
CA ILE A 85 21.72 9.98 0.13
C ILE A 85 22.83 10.68 -0.66
N GLN A 86 23.82 9.93 -1.15
CA GLN A 86 25.03 10.51 -1.74
C GLN A 86 24.83 10.91 -3.21
N GLU A 87 24.19 10.05 -4.00
CA GLU A 87 24.05 10.27 -5.46
C GLU A 87 22.74 10.96 -5.82
N LYS A 88 21.64 10.62 -5.12
CA LYS A 88 20.30 11.20 -5.40
C LYS A 88 19.91 12.35 -4.48
N SER A 89 20.72 12.66 -3.46
CA SER A 89 20.46 13.75 -2.49
C SER A 89 19.06 13.69 -1.87
N MET A 90 18.56 12.49 -1.58
CA MET A 90 17.20 12.28 -1.05
C MET A 90 17.18 12.26 0.48
N ILE A 91 16.03 12.65 1.04
CA ILE A 91 15.71 12.47 2.46
C ILE A 91 15.26 11.03 2.65
N VAL A 92 16.04 10.23 3.37
CA VAL A 92 15.75 8.81 3.58
C VAL A 92 15.16 8.60 4.97
N PHE A 93 13.99 7.98 5.01
CA PHE A 93 13.29 7.54 6.21
C PHE A 93 13.46 6.04 6.43
N VAL A 94 13.67 5.64 7.68
CA VAL A 94 13.77 4.25 8.13
C VAL A 94 13.06 4.07 9.47
N GLU A 95 12.63 2.85 9.78
CA GLU A 95 12.09 2.56 11.11
C GLU A 95 13.19 2.70 12.18
N HIS A 96 12.84 3.19 13.37
CA HIS A 96 13.80 3.39 14.47
C HIS A 96 14.56 2.11 14.85
N SER A 97 13.90 0.95 14.71
CA SER A 97 14.49 -0.38 14.93
C SER A 97 15.77 -0.62 14.09
N VAL A 98 15.89 0.02 12.92
CA VAL A 98 17.06 -0.04 12.05
C VAL A 98 18.26 0.68 12.68
N MET A 99 18.02 1.75 13.43
CA MET A 99 19.06 2.54 14.10
C MET A 99 19.66 1.82 15.31
N GLU A 100 18.89 0.88 15.88
CA GLU A 100 19.24 0.03 17.03
C GLU A 100 19.80 -1.34 16.61
N ASP A 101 19.80 -1.68 15.32
CA ASP A 101 20.28 -2.96 14.79
C ASP A 101 21.81 -3.09 14.98
N PRO A 102 22.31 -4.00 15.85
CA PRO A 102 23.73 -4.11 16.16
C PRO A 102 24.61 -4.44 14.95
N MET A 103 24.03 -5.16 13.98
CA MET A 103 24.73 -5.58 12.76
C MET A 103 24.92 -4.41 11.80
N LEU A 104 24.01 -3.43 11.82
CA LEU A 104 24.16 -2.18 11.07
C LEU A 104 25.05 -1.19 11.80
N SER A 105 24.91 -1.06 13.13
CA SER A 105 25.70 -0.10 13.90
C SER A 105 27.20 -0.39 13.88
N SER A 106 27.59 -1.65 13.66
CA SER A 106 29.00 -2.07 13.51
C SER A 106 29.53 -1.96 12.07
N ASN A 107 28.66 -1.69 11.08
CA ASN A 107 29.05 -1.60 9.69
C ASN A 107 29.53 -0.19 9.32
N LEU A 108 30.78 -0.10 8.82
CA LEU A 108 31.40 1.16 8.40
C LEU A 108 30.57 1.94 7.38
N GLY A 109 30.03 1.25 6.36
CA GLY A 109 29.23 1.88 5.31
C GLY A 109 27.91 2.47 5.83
N PHE A 110 27.31 1.84 6.85
CA PHE A 110 26.12 2.40 7.50
C PHE A 110 26.45 3.59 8.39
N MET A 111 27.56 3.54 9.14
CA MET A 111 27.98 4.65 10.00
C MET A 111 28.18 5.97 9.23
N GLU A 112 28.69 5.91 8.00
CA GLU A 112 28.86 7.10 7.14
C GLU A 112 27.55 7.83 6.80
N VAL A 113 26.42 7.11 6.82
CA VAL A 113 25.11 7.64 6.40
C VAL A 113 24.12 7.71 7.56
N ARG A 114 24.42 7.09 8.69
CA ARG A 114 23.55 6.97 9.87
C ARG A 114 23.01 8.32 10.33
N ASP A 115 23.87 9.32 10.47
CA ASP A 115 23.49 10.64 10.98
C ASP A 115 22.64 11.46 9.99
N LYS A 116 22.52 11.01 8.74
CA LYS A 116 21.69 11.63 7.70
C LYS A 116 20.32 10.96 7.55
N LEU A 117 20.08 9.85 8.25
CA LEU A 117 18.81 9.13 8.21
C LEU A 117 17.78 9.79 9.12
N ASN A 118 16.53 9.80 8.66
CA ASN A 118 15.38 10.16 9.48
C ASN A 118 14.74 8.89 10.00
N SER A 119 14.68 8.72 11.33
CA SER A 119 14.03 7.56 11.94
C SER A 119 12.62 7.90 12.40
N PHE A 120 11.68 6.96 12.28
CA PHE A 120 10.33 7.07 12.84
C PHE A 120 9.97 5.86 13.72
N GLN A 121 9.02 6.04 14.63
CA GLN A 121 8.43 5.00 15.46
C GLN A 121 6.96 4.80 15.08
N ASP A 122 6.61 3.58 14.64
CA ASP A 122 5.24 3.20 14.34
C ASP A 122 4.32 3.44 15.56
N GLY A 123 3.10 3.93 15.30
CA GLY A 123 2.12 4.30 16.32
C GLY A 123 2.41 5.58 17.10
N LYS A 124 3.58 6.23 16.91
CA LYS A 124 3.91 7.51 17.54
C LYS A 124 4.11 8.64 16.53
N ASP A 125 4.86 8.36 15.47
CA ASP A 125 5.17 9.34 14.45
C ASP A 125 4.20 9.25 13.27
N ASP A 126 3.68 10.39 12.83
CA ASP A 126 2.88 10.46 11.61
C ASP A 126 3.80 10.62 10.38
N LEU A 127 3.70 9.66 9.46
CA LEU A 127 4.41 9.65 8.18
C LEU A 127 3.58 10.24 7.04
N THR A 128 2.31 10.57 7.29
CA THR A 128 1.42 11.16 6.29
C THR A 128 2.05 12.43 5.72
N ASP A 129 2.03 12.56 4.39
CA ASP A 129 2.60 13.69 3.63
C ASP A 129 4.12 13.92 3.79
N LYS A 130 4.85 13.07 4.51
CA LYS A 130 6.32 13.15 4.64
C LYS A 130 7.08 12.27 3.66
N ILE A 131 6.40 11.31 3.04
CA ILE A 131 6.98 10.26 2.20
C ILE A 131 6.42 10.37 0.78
N ASP A 132 7.29 10.61 -0.20
CA ASP A 132 6.89 10.70 -1.62
C ASP A 132 6.78 9.32 -2.27
N PHE A 133 7.66 8.37 -1.89
CA PHE A 133 7.60 6.99 -2.36
C PHE A 133 8.27 6.02 -1.38
N ILE A 134 8.04 4.73 -1.58
CA ILE A 134 8.49 3.66 -0.68
C ILE A 134 9.36 2.69 -1.47
N ILE A 135 10.49 2.27 -0.90
CA ILE A 135 11.29 1.14 -1.39
C ILE A 135 11.24 0.01 -0.38
N CYS A 136 10.82 -1.17 -0.82
CA CYS A 136 10.81 -2.38 -0.01
C CYS A 136 11.95 -3.31 -0.43
N LEU A 137 12.74 -3.79 0.53
CA LEU A 137 13.81 -4.76 0.37
C LEU A 137 13.47 -6.05 1.13
N GLY A 138 12.96 -7.06 0.42
CA GLY A 138 12.62 -8.35 1.02
C GLY A 138 11.50 -9.09 0.30
N GLY A 139 10.65 -9.77 1.07
CA GLY A 139 9.49 -10.50 0.53
C GLY A 139 8.19 -9.71 0.62
N ASP A 140 7.09 -10.38 0.33
CA ASP A 140 5.73 -9.82 0.32
C ASP A 140 5.36 -9.14 1.65
N GLY A 141 5.85 -9.67 2.78
CA GLY A 141 5.62 -9.10 4.12
C GLY A 141 6.09 -7.64 4.28
N THR A 142 7.12 -7.22 3.52
CA THR A 142 7.57 -5.81 3.54
C THR A 142 6.53 -4.87 2.93
N LEU A 143 5.80 -5.35 1.91
CA LEU A 143 4.73 -4.59 1.26
C LEU A 143 3.44 -4.60 2.10
N LEU A 144 3.18 -5.69 2.84
CA LEU A 144 2.11 -5.71 3.84
C LEU A 144 2.37 -4.71 4.96
N TYR A 145 3.60 -4.62 5.43
CA TYR A 145 3.99 -3.61 6.42
C TYR A 145 3.86 -2.19 5.87
N ALA A 146 4.25 -1.93 4.62
CA ALA A 146 4.00 -0.65 3.97
C ALA A 146 2.49 -0.32 3.94
N SER A 147 1.62 -1.28 3.59
CA SER A 147 0.17 -1.07 3.62
C SER A 147 -0.35 -0.77 5.03
N LEU A 148 0.26 -1.35 6.07
CA LEU A 148 -0.10 -1.11 7.46
C LEU A 148 0.21 0.33 7.87
N LEU A 149 1.40 0.84 7.55
CA LEU A 149 1.83 2.20 7.88
C LEU A 149 0.96 3.29 7.25
N PHE A 150 0.39 3.04 6.07
CA PHE A 150 -0.39 4.01 5.31
C PHE A 150 -1.87 3.65 5.25
N GLN A 151 -2.62 3.88 6.34
CA GLN A 151 -4.06 3.59 6.45
C GLN A 151 -4.99 4.54 5.65
N GLN A 152 -4.43 5.45 4.85
CA GLN A 152 -5.17 6.33 3.94
C GLN A 152 -4.60 6.25 2.52
N SER A 153 -3.93 7.30 2.04
CA SER A 153 -3.21 7.29 0.78
C SER A 153 -1.87 6.57 0.94
N VAL A 154 -1.55 5.65 0.02
CA VAL A 154 -0.26 4.95 0.00
C VAL A 154 0.61 5.59 -1.08
N PRO A 155 1.82 6.06 -0.76
CA PRO A 155 2.81 6.46 -1.76
C PRO A 155 3.15 5.30 -2.71
N PRO A 156 3.63 5.56 -3.94
CA PRO A 156 4.06 4.51 -4.85
C PRO A 156 5.12 3.60 -4.21
N VAL A 157 4.96 2.28 -4.35
CA VAL A 157 5.84 1.28 -3.74
C VAL A 157 6.68 0.58 -4.81
N LEU A 158 8.01 0.67 -4.68
CA LEU A 158 8.98 -0.10 -5.45
C LEU A 158 9.52 -1.24 -4.60
N ALA A 159 9.29 -2.50 -5.00
CA ALA A 159 9.58 -3.65 -4.16
C ALA A 159 10.58 -4.62 -4.80
N PHE A 160 11.73 -4.78 -4.15
CA PHE A 160 12.80 -5.68 -4.55
C PHE A 160 12.75 -6.99 -3.75
N HIS A 161 12.82 -8.14 -4.44
CA HIS A 161 13.07 -9.42 -3.79
C HIS A 161 14.56 -9.68 -3.61
N LEU A 162 14.87 -10.24 -2.44
CA LEU A 162 16.21 -10.64 -2.02
C LEU A 162 16.11 -12.13 -1.64
N GLY A 163 16.38 -13.00 -2.61
CA GLY A 163 16.19 -14.45 -2.50
C GLY A 163 15.15 -14.98 -3.49
N SER A 164 14.21 -15.80 -3.01
CA SER A 164 13.15 -16.35 -3.86
C SER A 164 12.21 -15.24 -4.37
N LEU A 165 11.74 -15.41 -5.61
CA LEU A 165 10.77 -14.50 -6.22
C LEU A 165 9.46 -14.53 -5.42
N GLY A 166 9.04 -13.36 -4.93
CA GLY A 166 7.73 -13.16 -4.29
C GLY A 166 6.66 -12.76 -5.32
N PHE A 167 5.39 -12.80 -4.92
CA PHE A 167 4.29 -12.40 -5.81
C PHE A 167 4.13 -10.86 -5.88
N LEU A 168 4.49 -10.16 -4.80
CA LEU A 168 4.35 -8.70 -4.69
C LEU A 168 5.66 -7.95 -4.96
N THR A 169 6.80 -8.63 -5.00
CA THR A 169 8.17 -8.08 -5.17
C THR A 169 8.79 -8.46 -6.52
N PRO A 170 8.37 -7.83 -7.64
CA PRO A 170 8.74 -8.29 -8.98
C PRO A 170 10.21 -8.02 -9.36
N PHE A 171 10.90 -7.13 -8.64
CA PHE A 171 12.20 -6.64 -9.06
C PHE A 171 13.38 -7.33 -8.36
N LYS A 172 14.41 -7.70 -9.12
CA LYS A 172 15.71 -8.11 -8.57
C LYS A 172 16.53 -6.88 -8.18
N PHE A 173 17.32 -7.01 -7.12
CA PHE A 173 18.14 -5.91 -6.59
C PHE A 173 19.38 -5.58 -7.45
N ASP A 174 19.89 -6.51 -8.27
CA ASP A 174 21.16 -6.39 -9.02
C ASP A 174 21.30 -5.12 -9.88
N ASN A 175 20.20 -4.49 -10.29
CA ASN A 175 20.19 -3.24 -11.06
C ASN A 175 19.23 -2.20 -10.46
N PHE A 176 19.25 -2.06 -9.13
CA PHE A 176 18.33 -1.17 -8.44
C PHE A 176 18.52 0.30 -8.86
N GLN A 177 19.74 0.75 -9.15
CA GLN A 177 20.01 2.15 -9.51
C GLN A 177 19.22 2.58 -10.74
N GLN A 178 19.21 1.74 -11.78
CA GLN A 178 18.45 2.00 -13.00
C GLN A 178 16.95 1.97 -12.72
N GLN A 179 16.48 0.98 -11.97
CA GLN A 179 15.04 0.84 -11.69
C GLN A 179 14.50 1.98 -10.83
N VAL A 180 15.22 2.37 -9.78
CA VAL A 180 14.88 3.54 -8.96
C VAL A 180 14.93 4.80 -9.82
N THR A 181 15.95 4.98 -10.67
CA THR A 181 16.01 6.14 -11.57
C THR A 181 14.82 6.20 -12.52
N ASN A 182 14.41 5.09 -13.14
CA ASN A 182 13.22 5.04 -13.99
C ASN A 182 11.94 5.43 -13.23
N VAL A 183 11.82 5.03 -11.97
CA VAL A 183 10.70 5.43 -11.09
C VAL A 183 10.75 6.93 -10.81
N LEU A 184 11.91 7.47 -10.43
CA LEU A 184 12.09 8.91 -10.15
C LEU A 184 11.79 9.78 -11.37
N GLU A 185 12.11 9.32 -12.58
CA GLU A 185 11.83 10.02 -13.84
C GLU A 185 10.37 9.89 -14.30
N GLY A 186 9.54 9.08 -13.62
CA GLY A 186 8.15 8.86 -14.00
C GLY A 186 7.98 7.93 -15.22
N HIS A 187 8.99 7.12 -15.53
CA HIS A 187 8.97 6.16 -16.63
C HIS A 187 8.59 4.74 -16.17
N ALA A 188 7.79 4.65 -15.09
CA ALA A 188 7.37 3.37 -14.50
C ALA A 188 5.88 3.08 -14.78
N ALA A 189 5.61 1.85 -15.19
CA ALA A 189 4.25 1.30 -15.17
C ALA A 189 3.82 1.08 -13.71
N LEU A 190 2.54 1.29 -13.42
CA LEU A 190 1.99 1.20 -12.08
C LEU A 190 0.85 0.19 -12.04
N THR A 191 0.89 -0.71 -11.05
CA THR A 191 -0.20 -1.66 -10.79
C THR A 191 -0.95 -1.23 -9.54
N LEU A 192 -2.23 -0.90 -9.68
CA LEU A 192 -3.09 -0.65 -8.52
C LEU A 192 -3.56 -1.97 -7.92
N ARG A 193 -3.37 -2.12 -6.61
CA ARG A 193 -3.92 -3.21 -5.82
C ARG A 193 -4.99 -2.67 -4.89
N SER A 194 -6.19 -3.24 -4.95
CA SER A 194 -7.29 -2.90 -4.04
C SER A 194 -6.97 -3.34 -2.61
N ARG A 195 -7.49 -2.60 -1.62
CA ARG A 195 -7.45 -2.98 -0.21
C ARG A 195 -8.86 -3.18 0.32
N LEU A 196 -9.03 -4.16 1.19
CA LEU A 196 -10.25 -4.38 1.94
C LEU A 196 -10.34 -3.35 3.07
N ARG A 197 -11.51 -2.76 3.26
CA ARG A 197 -11.80 -1.94 4.45
C ARG A 197 -12.48 -2.83 5.49
N CYS A 198 -11.85 -2.98 6.63
CA CYS A 198 -12.35 -3.74 7.77
C CYS A 198 -12.77 -2.77 8.88
N ILE A 199 -14.02 -2.87 9.32
CA ILE A 199 -14.55 -2.09 10.45
C ILE A 199 -14.94 -3.10 11.52
N ILE A 200 -14.36 -2.96 12.71
CA ILE A 200 -14.68 -3.81 13.85
C ILE A 200 -15.63 -3.05 14.76
N ASP A 201 -16.89 -3.48 14.76
CA ASP A 201 -17.93 -3.00 15.66
C ASP A 201 -18.06 -3.95 16.85
N ARG A 202 -17.96 -3.42 18.07
CA ARG A 202 -17.99 -4.18 19.33
C ARG A 202 -19.22 -3.76 20.12
N GLN A 203 -20.24 -4.61 20.17
CA GLN A 203 -21.52 -4.32 20.81
C GLN A 203 -21.47 -3.97 22.32
N ASN A 204 -20.40 -4.34 23.03
CA ASN A 204 -20.34 -4.28 24.50
C ASN A 204 -19.08 -3.60 25.09
N GLU A 205 -18.27 -2.91 24.29
CA GLU A 205 -17.23 -2.02 24.84
C GLU A 205 -17.80 -0.60 25.00
N ASP A 206 -17.31 0.16 25.99
CA ASP A 206 -17.70 1.56 26.18
C ASP A 206 -17.66 2.29 24.83
N LYS A 207 -18.76 2.94 24.46
CA LYS A 207 -18.90 3.76 23.23
C LYS A 207 -17.87 4.88 23.11
N GLU A 208 -17.01 5.04 24.11
CA GLU A 208 -15.86 5.95 24.11
C GLU A 208 -14.68 5.45 23.28
N LYS A 209 -14.58 4.13 23.00
CA LYS A 209 -13.54 3.63 22.08
C LYS A 209 -13.98 3.82 20.63
N PRO A 210 -13.17 4.49 19.79
CA PRO A 210 -13.49 4.66 18.38
C PRO A 210 -13.54 3.30 17.68
N GLU A 211 -14.44 3.19 16.68
CA GLU A 211 -14.50 2.05 15.78
C GLU A 211 -13.11 1.77 15.20
N THR A 212 -12.66 0.51 15.26
CA THR A 212 -11.40 0.13 14.62
C THR A 212 -11.63 0.01 13.13
N ASN A 213 -11.04 0.91 12.35
CA ASN A 213 -11.16 0.96 10.90
C ASN A 213 -9.79 0.75 10.26
N LEU A 214 -9.62 -0.35 9.54
CA LEU A 214 -8.35 -0.82 8.98
C LEU A 214 -8.47 -1.05 7.46
N LEU A 215 -7.43 -0.68 6.73
CA LEU A 215 -7.23 -1.03 5.33
C LEU A 215 -6.23 -2.18 5.22
N VAL A 216 -6.68 -3.28 4.63
CA VAL A 216 -5.98 -4.57 4.58
C VAL A 216 -5.69 -4.95 3.13
N LEU A 217 -4.45 -5.30 2.82
CA LEU A 217 -4.03 -5.59 1.45
C LEU A 217 -4.35 -7.02 1.00
N ASN A 218 -4.02 -8.03 1.79
CA ASN A 218 -4.21 -9.41 1.38
C ASN A 218 -5.56 -9.97 1.86
N GLU A 219 -5.68 -10.29 3.15
CA GLU A 219 -6.87 -10.92 3.70
C GLU A 219 -7.20 -10.48 5.13
N VAL A 220 -8.48 -10.59 5.47
CA VAL A 220 -8.96 -10.51 6.86
C VAL A 220 -9.28 -11.94 7.30
N VAL A 221 -8.60 -12.41 8.33
CA VAL A 221 -8.83 -13.75 8.89
C VAL A 221 -9.55 -13.63 10.22
N ILE A 222 -10.65 -14.36 10.36
CA ILE A 222 -11.35 -14.56 11.63
C ILE A 222 -11.08 -16.01 12.04
N ASP A 223 -10.47 -16.19 13.21
CA ASP A 223 -10.07 -17.49 13.75
C ASP A 223 -10.48 -17.62 15.21
N ARG A 224 -10.63 -18.86 15.69
CA ARG A 224 -10.98 -19.19 17.08
C ARG A 224 -9.89 -18.82 18.09
N GLY A 225 -8.70 -18.45 17.63
CA GLY A 225 -7.54 -18.16 18.45
C GLY A 225 -7.16 -19.37 19.32
N PRO A 226 -6.80 -19.16 20.59
CA PRO A 226 -6.40 -20.25 21.49
C PRO A 226 -7.59 -21.09 22.01
N SER A 227 -8.84 -20.71 21.71
CA SER A 227 -10.02 -21.40 22.24
C SER A 227 -10.09 -22.83 21.72
N PRO A 228 -10.25 -23.85 22.58
CA PRO A 228 -10.45 -25.23 22.14
C PRO A 228 -11.85 -25.46 21.54
N TYR A 229 -12.77 -24.51 21.71
CA TYR A 229 -14.13 -24.58 21.21
C TYR A 229 -14.23 -24.06 19.77
N LEU A 230 -15.19 -24.61 19.00
CA LEU A 230 -15.57 -24.13 17.68
C LEU A 230 -16.09 -22.69 17.77
N SER A 231 -15.78 -21.88 16.75
CA SER A 231 -16.27 -20.50 16.66
C SER A 231 -17.51 -20.45 15.81
N ASN A 232 -18.63 -20.04 16.39
CA ASN A 232 -19.86 -19.81 15.64
C ASN A 232 -19.82 -18.40 15.03
N ILE A 233 -19.62 -18.32 13.72
CA ILE A 233 -19.51 -17.06 12.97
C ILE A 233 -20.65 -16.98 11.98
N ASP A 234 -21.57 -16.04 12.20
CA ASP A 234 -22.67 -15.78 11.26
C ASP A 234 -22.21 -14.83 10.15
N LEU A 235 -22.36 -15.27 8.90
CA LEU A 235 -21.96 -14.52 7.72
C LEU A 235 -23.17 -13.87 7.05
N PHE A 236 -23.06 -12.56 6.85
CA PHE A 236 -24.05 -11.75 6.15
C PHE A 236 -23.41 -11.10 4.91
N LEU A 237 -24.15 -11.06 3.81
CA LEU A 237 -23.80 -10.32 2.59
C LEU A 237 -24.95 -9.37 2.25
N ASP A 238 -24.64 -8.08 2.11
CA ASP A 238 -25.63 -7.01 1.86
C ASP A 238 -26.84 -7.06 2.81
N GLY A 239 -26.57 -7.31 4.10
CA GLY A 239 -27.58 -7.42 5.16
C GLY A 239 -28.39 -8.73 5.16
N LYS A 240 -28.11 -9.67 4.26
CA LYS A 240 -28.78 -10.97 4.18
C LYS A 240 -27.94 -12.05 4.82
N TYR A 241 -28.55 -12.85 5.70
CA TYR A 241 -27.91 -14.03 6.28
C TYR A 241 -27.60 -15.04 5.17
N ILE A 242 -26.36 -15.54 5.15
CA ILE A 242 -25.89 -16.52 4.17
C ILE A 242 -25.72 -17.88 4.83
N THR A 243 -24.87 -17.96 5.86
CA THR A 243 -24.55 -19.20 6.57
C THR A 243 -23.87 -18.90 7.89
N SER A 244 -23.83 -19.90 8.78
CA SER A 244 -22.95 -19.91 9.94
C SER A 244 -21.75 -20.81 9.65
N VAL A 245 -20.55 -20.34 10.00
CA VAL A 245 -19.30 -21.12 9.99
C VAL A 245 -19.06 -21.61 11.42
N GLN A 246 -18.68 -22.88 11.56
CA GLN A 246 -18.37 -23.53 12.84
C GLN A 246 -16.97 -24.13 12.82
#